data_AF-A0A3B8V7V6-F1
#
_entry.id   AF-A0A3B8V7V6-F1
#
_cell.length_a   1.000
_cell.length_b   1.000
_cell.length_c   1.000
_cell.angle_alpha   90.00
_cell.angle_beta   90.00
_cell.angle_gamma   90.00
#
_symmetry.space_group_name_H-M   'P 1'
#
loop_
_entity.id
_entity.type
_entity.pdbx_description
1 polymer ?
#
loop_
_entity_poly.entity_id
_entity_poly.type
_entity_poly.pdbx_seq_one_letter_code
_entity_poly.pdbx_strand_id
1 'polypeptide(L)'
;MLRELLKALNLNNDDLIKKAYNQFENSYTKETKEARELRDAEAKLRKIRIKLENLTEMRVNGEIDKQEYLSLKAKINGEMLIAEKEIDDIKRVVLEEERKATPLVSIDVFRSMAVEDLDFTKPLKLNTLQG
;
A
#
# COMPACT_ATOMS: atom_id res chain seq x y z
N MET A 1 -49.10 6.66 -7.78
CA MET A 1 -48.22 7.42 -8.71
C MET A 1 -47.03 8.04 -7.97
N LEU A 2 -47.22 8.87 -6.94
CA LEU A 2 -46.12 9.44 -6.14
C LEU A 2 -45.24 8.37 -5.45
N ARG A 3 -45.81 7.28 -4.91
CA ARG A 3 -45.04 6.17 -4.31
C ARG A 3 -44.19 5.38 -5.32
N GLU A 4 -44.67 5.25 -6.56
CA GLU A 4 -43.94 4.57 -7.64
C GLU A 4 -42.89 5.50 -8.26
N LEU A 5 -43.19 6.80 -8.36
CA LEU A 5 -42.21 7.85 -8.66
C LEU A 5 -41.14 7.94 -7.56
N LEU A 6 -41.51 7.84 -6.28
CA LEU A 6 -40.58 7.81 -5.15
C LEU A 6 -39.77 6.52 -5.11
N LYS A 7 -40.27 5.37 -5.58
CA LYS A 7 -39.48 4.15 -5.77
C LYS A 7 -38.54 4.25 -6.98
N ALA A 8 -38.97 4.91 -8.06
CA ALA A 8 -38.13 5.17 -9.23
C ALA A 8 -37.09 6.27 -8.97
N LEU A 9 -37.42 7.24 -8.11
CA LEU A 9 -36.54 8.28 -7.55
C LEU A 9 -35.79 7.81 -6.30
N ASN A 10 -36.17 6.66 -5.72
CA ASN A 10 -35.32 5.85 -4.85
C ASN A 10 -34.26 5.26 -5.78
N LEU A 11 -33.41 6.18 -6.26
CA LEU A 11 -32.18 6.01 -6.98
C LEU A 11 -31.69 4.62 -6.64
N ASN A 12 -31.57 3.78 -7.67
CA ASN A 12 -31.19 2.38 -7.54
C ASN A 12 -29.81 2.35 -6.87
N ASN A 13 -29.80 2.45 -5.54
CA ASN A 13 -28.64 2.83 -4.75
C ASN A 13 -27.59 1.74 -4.84
N ASP A 14 -27.98 0.53 -5.25
CA ASP A 14 -27.11 -0.57 -5.56
C ASP A 14 -25.99 -0.20 -6.54
N ASP A 15 -26.26 0.57 -7.60
CA ASP A 15 -25.21 0.97 -8.53
C ASP A 15 -24.25 2.00 -7.91
N LEU A 16 -24.76 2.91 -7.08
CA LEU A 16 -23.96 3.91 -6.37
C LEU A 16 -23.13 3.28 -5.25
N ILE A 17 -23.73 2.39 -4.46
CA ILE A 17 -23.11 1.60 -3.40
C ILE A 17 -22.04 0.69 -4.01
N LYS A 18 -22.31 0.06 -5.15
CA LYS A 18 -21.33 -0.77 -5.85
C LYS A 18 -20.16 0.06 -6.39
N LYS A 19 -20.41 1.27 -6.93
CA LYS A 19 -19.34 2.18 -7.35
C LYS A 19 -18.50 2.66 -6.16
N ALA A 20 -19.14 3.04 -5.05
CA ALA A 20 -18.48 3.46 -3.83
C ALA A 20 -17.66 2.31 -3.21
N TYR A 21 -18.21 1.09 -3.19
CA TYR A 21 -17.52 -0.11 -2.74
C TYR A 21 -16.32 -0.44 -3.63
N ASN A 22 -16.47 -0.40 -4.94
CA ASN A 22 -15.35 -0.59 -5.86
C ASN A 22 -14.26 0.48 -5.65
N GLN A 23 -14.62 1.72 -5.34
CA GLN A 23 -13.64 2.77 -5.06
C GLN A 23 -12.95 2.56 -3.71
N PHE A 24 -13.70 2.14 -2.68
CA PHE A 24 -13.19 1.68 -1.40
C PHE A 24 -12.20 0.52 -1.61
N GLU A 25 -12.62 -0.58 -2.24
CA GLU A 25 -11.79 -1.75 -2.53
C GLU A 25 -10.54 -1.40 -3.37
N ASN A 26 -10.67 -0.57 -4.41
CA ASN A 26 -9.54 -0.11 -5.22
C ASN A 26 -8.54 0.74 -4.43
N SER A 27 -8.97 1.46 -3.40
CA SER A 27 -8.05 2.21 -2.53
C SER A 27 -7.19 1.29 -1.65
N TYR A 28 -7.61 0.03 -1.46
CA TYR A 28 -6.86 -0.99 -0.70
C TYR A 28 -6.18 -2.05 -1.58
N THR A 29 -6.48 -2.13 -2.88
CA THR A 29 -5.97 -3.19 -3.78
C THR A 29 -5.04 -2.70 -4.89
N LYS A 30 -4.97 -1.39 -5.16
CA LYS A 30 -3.94 -0.86 -6.06
C LYS A 30 -2.56 -1.05 -5.43
N GLU A 31 -1.60 -1.46 -6.25
CA GLU A 31 -0.19 -1.47 -5.86
C GLU A 31 0.15 -0.10 -5.25
N THR A 32 0.45 -0.10 -3.97
CA THR A 32 0.74 1.13 -3.24
C THR A 32 2.08 1.67 -3.71
N LYS A 33 2.31 2.97 -3.53
CA LYS A 33 3.58 3.60 -3.88
C LYS A 33 4.73 2.90 -3.13
N GLU A 34 4.46 2.51 -1.89
CA GLU A 34 5.32 1.82 -0.95
C GLU A 34 5.66 0.41 -1.44
N ALA A 35 4.70 -0.34 -2.01
CA ALA A 35 4.95 -1.65 -2.61
C ALA A 35 5.91 -1.57 -3.82
N ARG A 36 5.78 -0.51 -4.62
CA ARG A 36 6.70 -0.26 -5.74
C ARG A 36 8.10 0.14 -5.24
N GLU A 37 8.17 1.04 -4.27
CA GLU A 37 9.43 1.47 -3.66
C GLU A 37 10.17 0.29 -3.00
N LEU A 38 9.44 -0.59 -2.31
CA LEU A 38 9.99 -1.82 -1.73
C LEU A 38 10.59 -2.72 -2.82
N ARG A 39 9.86 -2.95 -3.92
CA ARG A 39 10.34 -3.78 -5.03
C ARG A 39 11.62 -3.23 -5.65
N ASP A 40 11.68 -1.91 -5.83
CA ASP A 40 12.86 -1.23 -6.39
C ASP A 40 14.05 -1.30 -5.42
N ALA A 41 13.83 -1.12 -4.11
CA ALA A 41 14.86 -1.25 -3.08
C ALA A 41 15.40 -2.69 -3.01
N GLU A 42 14.54 -3.71 -3.05
CA GLU A 42 14.94 -5.12 -3.11
C GLU A 42 15.74 -5.45 -4.38
N ALA A 43 15.38 -4.85 -5.52
CA ALA A 43 16.14 -5.00 -6.76
C ALA A 43 17.54 -4.39 -6.65
N LYS A 44 17.70 -3.24 -5.98
CA LYS A 44 19.02 -2.66 -5.66
C LYS A 44 19.83 -3.61 -4.77
N LEU A 45 19.24 -4.15 -3.71
CA LEU A 45 19.92 -5.08 -2.79
C LEU A 45 20.41 -6.34 -3.52
N ARG A 46 19.59 -6.91 -4.43
CA ARG A 46 20.02 -8.04 -5.28
C ARG A 46 21.24 -7.71 -6.12
N LYS A 47 21.29 -6.53 -6.75
CA LYS A 47 22.46 -6.10 -7.53
C LYS A 47 23.72 -5.96 -6.67
N ILE A 48 23.59 -5.45 -5.43
CA ILE A 48 24.72 -5.33 -4.49
C ILE A 48 25.25 -6.73 -4.10
N ARG A 49 24.35 -7.69 -3.86
CA ARG A 49 24.75 -9.08 -3.57
C ARG A 49 25.51 -9.72 -4.73
N ILE A 50 25.05 -9.52 -5.97
CA ILE A 50 25.77 -9.98 -7.17
C ILE A 50 27.16 -9.34 -7.27
N LYS A 51 27.30 -8.04 -6.99
CA LYS A 51 28.63 -7.38 -6.95
C LYS A 51 29.55 -8.03 -5.92
N LEU A 52 29.05 -8.40 -4.75
CA LEU A 52 29.84 -9.07 -3.70
C LEU A 52 30.29 -10.47 -4.12
N GLU A 53 29.41 -11.20 -4.81
CA GLU A 53 29.68 -12.53 -5.34
C GLU A 53 30.78 -12.46 -6.42
N ASN A 54 30.63 -11.57 -7.41
CA ASN A 54 31.64 -11.31 -8.42
C ASN A 54 32.99 -10.90 -7.81
N LEU A 55 32.98 -10.03 -6.79
CA LEU A 55 34.20 -9.63 -6.09
C LEU A 55 34.89 -10.84 -5.41
N THR A 56 34.10 -11.77 -4.90
CA THR A 56 34.60 -13.00 -4.28
C THR A 56 35.20 -13.94 -5.34
N GLU A 57 34.56 -14.07 -6.49
CA GLU A 57 35.11 -14.83 -7.64
C GLU A 57 36.44 -14.26 -8.11
N MET A 58 36.54 -12.95 -8.32
CA MET A 58 37.80 -12.28 -8.70
C MET A 58 38.92 -12.58 -7.71
N ARG A 59 38.62 -12.61 -6.41
CA ARG A 59 39.61 -12.95 -5.38
C ARG A 59 40.02 -14.43 -5.43
N VAL A 60 39.07 -15.33 -5.64
CA VAL A 60 39.33 -16.78 -5.77
C VAL A 60 40.17 -17.09 -7.01
N ASN A 61 39.89 -16.41 -8.12
CA ASN A 61 40.64 -16.55 -9.37
C ASN A 61 42.03 -15.89 -9.33
N GLY A 62 42.34 -15.14 -8.27
CA GLY A 62 43.61 -14.44 -8.13
C GLY A 62 43.73 -13.17 -8.97
N GLU A 63 42.62 -12.66 -9.52
CA GLU A 63 42.56 -11.41 -10.28
C GLU A 63 42.84 -10.19 -9.40
N ILE A 64 42.49 -10.28 -8.10
CA ILE A 64 42.74 -9.24 -7.10
C ILE A 64 43.43 -9.80 -5.86
N ASP A 65 44.22 -8.95 -5.22
CA ASP A 65 44.89 -9.29 -3.97
C ASP A 65 43.95 -9.21 -2.76
N LYS A 66 44.45 -9.63 -1.58
CA LYS A 66 43.67 -9.63 -0.34
C LYS A 66 43.31 -8.23 0.14
N GLN A 67 44.20 -7.25 0.00
CA GLN A 67 43.97 -5.89 0.49
C GLN A 67 42.94 -5.17 -0.37
N GLU A 68 43.05 -5.32 -1.69
CA GLU A 68 42.07 -4.81 -2.64
C GLU A 68 40.68 -5.43 -2.39
N TYR A 69 40.61 -6.76 -2.23
CA TYR A 69 39.38 -7.44 -1.87
C TYR A 69 38.75 -6.90 -0.59
N LEU A 70 39.53 -6.72 0.49
CA LEU A 70 39.02 -6.24 1.77
C LEU A 70 38.48 -4.80 1.67
N SER A 71 39.19 -3.92 0.96
CA SER A 71 38.77 -2.54 0.73
C SER A 71 37.46 -2.46 -0.06
N LEU A 72 37.35 -3.21 -1.16
CA LEU A 72 36.15 -3.25 -1.98
C LEU A 72 34.98 -3.90 -1.24
N LYS A 73 35.23 -4.99 -0.51
CA LYS A 73 34.21 -5.66 0.31
C LYS A 73 33.63 -4.73 1.36
N ALA A 74 34.48 -3.95 2.04
CA ALA A 74 34.01 -2.98 3.03
C ALA A 74 33.05 -1.95 2.41
N LYS A 75 33.37 -1.44 1.21
CA LYS A 75 32.49 -0.51 0.48
C LYS A 75 31.16 -1.16 0.10
N ILE A 76 31.20 -2.36 -0.49
CA ILE A 76 29.99 -3.10 -0.90
C ILE A 76 29.11 -3.42 0.32
N ASN A 77 29.71 -3.82 1.44
CA ASN A 77 28.97 -4.05 2.68
C ASN A 77 28.32 -2.77 3.22
N GLY A 78 28.98 -1.62 3.09
CA GLY A 78 28.39 -0.32 3.41
C GLY A 78 27.18 0.00 2.54
N GLU A 79 27.28 -0.19 1.22
CA GLU A 79 26.14 -0.06 0.29
C GLU A 79 24.99 -1.00 0.68
N MET A 80 25.32 -2.25 1.04
CA MET A 80 24.34 -3.26 1.44
C MET A 80 23.58 -2.86 2.70
N LEU A 81 24.27 -2.38 3.74
CA LEU A 81 23.65 -1.92 4.98
C LEU A 81 22.68 -0.75 4.74
N ILE A 82 23.03 0.18 3.85
CA ILE A 82 22.14 1.30 3.49
C ILE A 82 20.87 0.79 2.80
N ALA A 83 21.02 -0.13 1.85
CA ALA A 83 19.88 -0.72 1.13
C ALA A 83 18.98 -1.57 2.04
N GLU A 84 19.57 -2.34 2.97
CA GLU A 84 18.82 -3.12 3.97
C GLU A 84 18.03 -2.19 4.91
N LYS A 85 18.63 -1.09 5.35
CA LYS A 85 17.94 -0.08 6.13
C LYS A 85 16.78 0.58 5.37
N GLU A 86 16.98 0.94 4.10
CA GLU A 86 15.93 1.50 3.23
C GLU A 86 14.73 0.54 3.13
N ILE A 87 14.98 -0.76 2.98
CA ILE A 87 13.94 -1.80 2.95
C ILE A 87 13.21 -1.88 4.30
N ASP A 88 13.93 -1.88 5.42
CA ASP A 88 13.33 -1.96 6.74
C ASP A 88 12.47 -0.73 7.08
N ASP A 89 12.92 0.46 6.67
CA ASP A 89 12.18 1.71 6.84
C ASP A 89 10.87 1.68 6.03
N ILE A 90 10.91 1.23 4.77
CA ILE A 90 9.70 1.08 3.92
C ILE A 90 8.74 0.05 4.53
N LYS A 91 9.24 -1.11 4.97
CA LYS A 91 8.40 -2.15 5.59
C LYS A 91 7.73 -1.65 6.86
N ARG A 92 8.41 -0.82 7.66
CA ARG A 92 7.82 -0.23 8.86
C ARG A 92 6.66 0.71 8.51
N VAL A 93 6.80 1.53 7.48
CA VAL A 93 5.72 2.42 7.00
C VAL A 93 4.53 1.60 6.52
N VAL A 94 4.75 0.57 5.69
CA VAL A 94 3.67 -0.33 5.22
C VAL A 94 2.94 -0.97 6.38
N LEU A 95 3.66 -1.51 7.37
CA LEU A 95 3.06 -2.11 8.57
C LEU A 95 2.27 -1.09 9.41
N GLU A 96 2.72 0.15 9.51
CA GLU A 96 2.00 1.21 10.22
C GLU A 96 0.73 1.66 9.48
N GLU A 97 0.75 1.65 8.15
CA GLU A 97 -0.42 1.92 7.31
C GLU A 97 -1.43 0.77 7.34
N GLU A 98 -0.97 -0.48 7.22
CA GLU A 98 -1.82 -1.68 7.34
C GLU A 98 -2.46 -1.78 8.73
N ARG A 99 -1.76 -1.43 9.80
CA ARG A 99 -2.33 -1.38 11.17
C ARG A 99 -3.41 -0.32 11.34
N LYS A 100 -3.38 0.74 10.54
CA LYS A 100 -4.45 1.77 10.51
C LYS A 100 -5.59 1.38 9.57
N ALA A 101 -5.34 0.48 8.63
CA ALA A 101 -6.26 0.04 7.61
C ALA A 101 -6.70 -1.43 7.84
N THR A 102 -7.72 -1.65 8.68
CA THR A 102 -8.69 -2.74 8.47
C THR A 102 -9.96 -2.48 9.29
N PRO A 103 -11.15 -2.68 8.71
CA PRO A 103 -11.52 -3.94 8.08
C PRO A 103 -11.74 -3.87 6.56
N LEU A 104 -11.46 -5.00 5.89
CA LEU A 104 -12.17 -5.41 4.66
C LEU A 104 -13.63 -5.62 5.05
N VAL A 105 -14.38 -4.53 5.13
CA VAL A 105 -15.81 -4.55 5.34
C VAL A 105 -16.40 -5.25 4.11
N SER A 106 -17.13 -6.36 4.29
CA SER A 106 -17.76 -7.04 3.15
C SER A 106 -18.74 -6.08 2.47
N ILE A 107 -19.01 -6.29 1.18
CA ILE A 107 -19.97 -5.45 0.44
C ILE A 107 -21.32 -5.34 1.15
N ASP A 108 -21.76 -6.39 1.86
CA ASP A 108 -23.01 -6.40 2.63
C ASP A 108 -22.94 -5.48 3.87
N VAL A 109 -21.81 -5.45 4.56
CA VAL A 109 -21.63 -4.56 5.73
C VAL A 109 -21.42 -3.11 5.26
N PHE A 110 -20.69 -2.89 4.16
CA PHE A 110 -20.53 -1.57 3.54
C PHE A 110 -21.88 -1.03 3.05
N ARG A 111 -22.69 -1.88 2.41
CA ARG A 111 -24.06 -1.55 2.00
C ARG A 111 -24.93 -1.17 3.19
N SER A 112 -24.83 -1.91 4.30
CA SER A 112 -25.61 -1.62 5.51
C SER A 112 -25.25 -0.26 6.11
N MET A 113 -23.96 0.08 6.18
CA MET A 113 -23.48 1.40 6.61
C MET A 113 -23.97 2.51 5.66
N ALA A 114 -23.81 2.31 4.35
CA ALA A 114 -24.21 3.30 3.35
C ALA A 114 -25.73 3.56 3.33
N VAL A 115 -26.55 2.53 3.55
CA VAL A 115 -28.01 2.67 3.63
C VAL A 115 -28.44 3.40 4.90
N GLU A 116 -27.74 3.22 6.02
CA GLU A 116 -28.01 3.97 7.25
C GLU A 116 -27.68 5.47 7.12
N ASP A 117 -26.54 5.81 6.52
CA ASP A 117 -26.13 7.21 6.31
C ASP A 117 -26.91 7.91 5.17
N LEU A 118 -27.42 7.15 4.20
CA LEU A 118 -28.27 7.64 3.10
C LEU A 118 -29.77 7.53 3.41
N ASP A 119 -30.16 7.22 4.64
CA ASP A 119 -31.55 7.18 5.07
C ASP A 119 -32.13 8.60 5.25
N PHE A 120 -32.57 9.19 4.15
CA PHE A 120 -33.26 10.49 4.13
C PHE A 120 -34.68 10.45 4.71
N THR A 121 -35.17 9.30 5.20
CA THR A 121 -36.49 9.21 5.84
C THR A 121 -36.48 9.79 7.26
N LYS A 122 -35.30 9.93 7.87
CA LYS A 122 -35.11 10.67 9.12
C LYS A 122 -34.68 12.11 8.78
N PRO A 123 -35.35 13.14 9.32
CA PRO A 123 -34.93 14.51 9.08
C PRO A 123 -33.52 14.74 9.64
N LEU A 124 -32.63 15.29 8.81
CA LEU A 124 -31.32 15.78 9.27
C LEU A 124 -31.55 16.77 10.41
N LYS A 125 -31.02 16.48 11.61
CA LYS A 125 -31.10 17.42 12.73
C LYS A 125 -30.33 18.69 12.35
N LEU A 126 -31.09 19.73 11.99
CA LEU A 126 -30.65 21.06 11.56
C LEU A 126 -30.00 21.89 12.71
N ASN A 127 -29.31 21.25 13.65
CA ASN A 127 -28.74 21.92 14.82
C ASN A 127 -27.27 22.32 14.67
N THR A 128 -26.68 22.18 13.48
CA THR A 128 -25.30 22.62 13.18
C THR A 128 -25.21 23.83 12.25
N LEU A 129 -26.33 24.53 12.01
CA LEU A 129 -26.37 25.79 11.27
C LEU A 129 -26.94 26.93 12.14
N GLN A 130 -26.41 27.09 13.34
CA GLN A 130 -26.51 28.35 14.08
C GLN A 130 -25.11 28.80 14.42
N GLY A 131 -24.62 29.77 13.65
CA GLY A 131 -23.52 30.64 14.06
C GLY A 131 -23.99 31.68 15.06
#